data_AF-A0A0G0BK40-F1
#
_entry.id   AF-A0A0G0BK40-F1
#
_cell.length_a   1.000
_cell.length_b   1.000
_cell.length_c   1.000
_cell.angle_alpha   90.00
_cell.angle_beta   90.00
_cell.angle_gamma   90.00
#
_symmetry.space_group_name_H-M   'P 1'
#
loop_
_entity.id
_entity.type
_entity.pdbx_description
1 polymer ?
#
loop_
_entity_poly.entity_id
_entity_poly.type
_entity_poly.pdbx_seq_one_letter_code
_entity_poly.pdbx_strand_id
1 'polypeptide(L)'
;MTKYREYFERMITTEKKAFEDFTKLHMKYSLDQDSLQEEFNNGGAKILSIIREWESKLCSQSEKAGFGNYTTNLSEKFMLEVRKSFPLIDYVGVIVKKSIPEKKFGIKKINF
;
A
#
# COMPACT_ATOMS: atom_id res chain seq x y z
N MET A 1 17.98 -16.42 7.72
CA MET A 1 16.98 -15.54 7.09
C MET A 1 17.35 -14.09 7.34
N THR A 2 17.06 -13.19 6.41
CA THR A 2 17.22 -11.74 6.62
C THR A 2 16.08 -11.20 7.49
N LYS A 3 16.35 -10.21 8.36
CA LYS A 3 15.35 -9.68 9.32
C LYS A 3 14.05 -9.21 8.65
N TYR A 4 14.13 -8.59 7.47
CA TYR A 4 12.94 -8.14 6.74
C TYR A 4 12.03 -9.30 6.33
N ARG A 5 12.61 -10.46 5.99
CA ARG A 5 11.86 -11.64 5.56
C ARG A 5 11.14 -12.30 6.72
N GLU A 6 11.79 -12.37 7.89
CA GLU A 6 11.14 -12.84 9.12
C GLU A 6 9.96 -11.94 9.52
N TYR A 7 10.12 -10.62 9.42
CA TYR A 7 9.04 -9.66 9.67
C TYR A 7 7.90 -9.80 8.66
N PHE A 8 8.23 -10.02 7.39
CA PHE A 8 7.24 -10.27 6.35
C PHE A 8 6.46 -11.56 6.62
N GLU A 9 7.13 -12.66 6.93
CA GLU A 9 6.47 -13.93 7.27
C GLU A 9 5.60 -13.82 8.52
N ARG A 10 6.06 -13.08 9.55
CA ARG A 10 5.24 -12.79 10.73
C ARG A 10 4.02 -11.97 10.37
N MET A 11 4.16 -10.90 9.58
CA MET A 11 3.02 -10.10 9.12
C MET A 11 2.00 -10.99 8.39
N ILE A 12 2.43 -11.81 7.43
CA ILE A 12 1.53 -12.69 6.67
C ILE A 12 0.88 -13.73 7.57
N THR A 13 1.59 -14.26 8.57
CA THR A 13 1.05 -15.28 9.48
C THR A 13 0.06 -14.66 10.46
N THR A 14 0.38 -13.50 11.02
CA THR A 14 -0.47 -12.77 11.98
C THR A 14 -1.72 -12.23 11.30
N GLU A 15 -1.55 -11.63 10.13
CA GLU A 15 -2.62 -10.95 9.38
C GLU A 15 -3.20 -11.85 8.28
N LYS A 16 -2.91 -13.16 8.34
CA LYS A 16 -3.33 -14.15 7.34
C LYS A 16 -4.79 -13.99 6.96
N LYS A 17 -5.65 -13.83 7.98
CA LYS A 17 -7.08 -13.65 7.80
C LYS A 17 -7.43 -12.39 7.00
N ALA A 18 -6.76 -11.27 7.26
CA ALA A 18 -6.96 -10.03 6.52
C ALA A 18 -6.52 -10.18 5.05
N PHE A 19 -5.36 -10.80 4.81
CA PHE A 19 -4.87 -11.08 3.48
C PHE A 19 -5.77 -12.06 2.71
N GLU A 20 -6.27 -13.11 3.36
CA GLU A 20 -7.23 -14.06 2.76
C GLU A 20 -8.55 -13.37 2.41
N ASP A 21 -9.07 -12.51 3.28
CA ASP A 21 -10.30 -11.76 3.06
C ASP A 21 -10.14 -10.78 1.87
N PHE A 22 -9.02 -10.06 1.83
CA PHE A 22 -8.68 -9.18 0.72
C PHE A 22 -8.49 -9.95 -0.59
N THR A 23 -7.91 -11.16 -0.56
CA THR A 23 -7.77 -12.02 -1.75
C THR A 23 -9.14 -12.44 -2.29
N LYS A 24 -10.06 -12.82 -1.40
CA LYS A 24 -11.45 -13.14 -1.80
C LYS A 24 -12.16 -11.93 -2.39
N LEU A 25 -11.99 -10.77 -1.76
CA LEU A 25 -12.53 -9.51 -2.25
C LEU A 25 -11.96 -9.15 -3.63
N HIS A 26 -10.65 -9.35 -3.83
CA HIS A 26 -9.99 -9.17 -5.11
C HIS A 26 -10.55 -10.10 -6.19
N MET A 27 -10.79 -11.38 -5.89
CA MET A 27 -11.39 -12.31 -6.84
C MET A 27 -12.80 -11.85 -7.26
N LYS A 28 -13.59 -11.32 -6.32
CA LYS A 28 -14.90 -10.72 -6.62
C LYS A 28 -14.77 -9.42 -7.42
N TYR A 29 -13.82 -8.56 -7.05
CA TYR A 29 -13.54 -7.31 -7.77
C TYR A 29 -13.11 -7.59 -9.22
N SER A 30 -12.34 -8.65 -9.47
CA SER A 30 -11.96 -9.06 -10.82
C SER A 30 -13.17 -9.49 -11.68
N LEU A 31 -14.31 -9.80 -11.07
CA LEU A 31 -15.57 -10.12 -11.75
C LEU A 31 -16.46 -8.87 -11.89
N ASP A 32 -16.52 -8.02 -10.86
CA ASP A 32 -17.35 -6.81 -10.82
C ASP A 32 -16.56 -5.61 -10.26
N GLN A 33 -15.80 -4.94 -11.12
CA GLN A 33 -14.92 -3.85 -10.69
C GLN A 33 -15.69 -2.58 -10.30
N ASP A 34 -16.79 -2.27 -10.99
CA ASP A 34 -17.51 -1.00 -10.82
C ASP A 34 -18.23 -0.92 -9.47
N SER A 35 -18.95 -1.98 -9.08
CA SER A 35 -19.72 -1.98 -7.82
C SER A 35 -18.84 -2.23 -6.60
N LEU A 36 -17.74 -2.99 -6.75
CA LEU A 36 -16.88 -3.38 -5.62
C LEU A 36 -15.67 -2.47 -5.44
N GLN A 37 -15.54 -1.38 -6.20
CA GLN A 37 -14.38 -0.49 -6.11
C GLN A 37 -14.25 0.17 -4.73
N GLU A 38 -15.35 0.60 -4.12
CA GLU A 38 -15.32 1.19 -2.77
C GLU A 38 -14.87 0.17 -1.73
N GLU A 39 -15.46 -1.03 -1.77
CA GLU A 39 -15.14 -2.13 -0.87
C GLU A 39 -13.68 -2.58 -1.04
N PHE A 40 -13.22 -2.73 -2.29
CA PHE A 40 -11.84 -3.09 -2.64
C PHE A 40 -10.84 -2.04 -2.16
N ASN A 41 -11.15 -0.76 -2.33
CA ASN A 41 -10.32 0.33 -1.84
C ASN A 41 -10.24 0.33 -0.31
N ASN A 42 -11.36 0.12 0.38
CA ASN A 42 -11.39 0.12 1.84
C ASN A 42 -10.65 -1.10 2.41
N GLY A 43 -10.91 -2.29 1.85
CA GLY A 43 -10.23 -3.54 2.22
C GLY A 43 -8.73 -3.46 1.96
N GLY A 44 -8.34 -2.93 0.82
CA GLY A 44 -6.92 -2.78 0.52
C GLY A 44 -6.26 -1.68 1.35
N ALA A 45 -6.92 -0.55 1.64
CA ALA A 45 -6.37 0.51 2.50
C ALA A 45 -6.01 -0.04 3.89
N LYS A 46 -6.82 -0.97 4.40
CA LYS A 46 -6.53 -1.72 5.63
C LYS A 46 -5.26 -2.55 5.51
N ILE A 47 -5.09 -3.31 4.41
CA ILE A 47 -3.87 -4.10 4.16
C ILE A 47 -2.64 -3.19 4.05
N LEU A 48 -2.75 -2.07 3.33
CA LEU A 48 -1.68 -1.09 3.20
C LEU A 48 -1.28 -0.48 4.54
N SER A 49 -2.26 -0.17 5.41
CA SER A 49 -2.01 0.31 6.77
C SER A 49 -1.25 -0.71 7.59
N ILE A 50 -1.65 -1.98 7.53
CA ILE A 50 -0.97 -3.10 8.20
C ILE A 50 0.49 -3.17 7.73
N ILE A 51 0.72 -3.20 6.41
CA ILE A 51 2.07 -3.29 5.83
C ILE A 51 2.95 -2.14 6.32
N ARG A 52 2.45 -0.89 6.26
CA ARG A 52 3.19 0.29 6.75
C ARG A 52 3.48 0.22 8.25
N GLU A 53 2.56 -0.30 9.03
CA GLU A 53 2.76 -0.45 10.48
C GLU A 53 3.86 -1.47 10.79
N TRP A 54 3.88 -2.59 10.06
CA TRP A 54 4.95 -3.59 10.16
C TRP A 54 6.30 -3.09 9.65
N GLU A 55 6.30 -2.32 8.56
CA GLU A 55 7.50 -1.66 8.04
C GLU A 55 8.06 -0.66 9.06
N SER A 56 7.20 0.17 9.67
CA SER A 56 7.59 1.11 10.71
C SER A 56 8.15 0.41 11.95
N LYS A 57 7.57 -0.73 12.36
CA LYS A 57 8.10 -1.57 13.44
C LYS A 57 9.48 -2.14 13.10
N LEU A 58 9.69 -2.60 11.87
CA LEU A 58 10.98 -3.10 11.39
C LEU A 58 12.04 -1.99 11.38
N CYS A 59 11.66 -0.80 10.90
CA CYS A 59 12.50 0.39 10.84
C CYS A 59 12.89 0.85 12.26
N SER A 60 11.90 1.05 13.13
CA SER A 60 12.09 1.46 14.53
C SER A 60 12.96 0.48 15.32
N GLN A 61 12.78 -0.83 15.13
CA GLN A 61 13.61 -1.82 15.80
C GLN A 61 15.06 -1.80 15.29
N SER A 62 15.27 -1.50 14.01
CA SER A 62 16.60 -1.43 13.39
C SER A 62 17.32 -0.13 13.74
N GLU A 63 16.60 0.99 13.85
CA GLU A 63 17.11 2.26 14.38
C GLU A 63 17.52 2.12 15.85
N LYS A 64 16.70 1.46 16.67
CA LYS A 64 17.03 1.18 18.09
C LYS A 64 18.31 0.35 18.24
N ALA A 65 18.63 -0.49 17.24
CA ALA A 65 19.86 -1.26 17.19
C ALA A 65 21.08 -0.46 16.67
N GLY A 66 20.92 0.84 16.38
CA GLY A 66 21.99 1.74 15.93
C GLY A 66 22.21 1.76 14.41
N PHE A 67 21.32 1.16 13.63
CA PHE A 67 21.49 1.00 12.17
C PHE A 67 20.58 1.91 11.35
N GLY A 68 20.54 3.21 11.64
CA GLY A 68 19.68 4.18 10.94
C GLY A 68 19.81 4.18 9.41
N ASN A 69 21.02 4.03 8.86
CA ASN A 69 21.23 3.95 7.40
C ASN A 69 20.82 2.60 6.79
N TYR A 70 20.72 1.54 7.61
CA TYR A 70 20.32 0.21 7.16
C TYR A 70 18.80 0.07 7.03
N THR A 71 18.04 0.94 7.71
CA THR A 71 16.58 0.83 7.80
C THR A 71 15.89 1.22 6.50
N THR A 72 16.44 2.18 5.74
CA THR A 72 15.95 2.53 4.40
C THR A 72 16.04 1.33 3.44
N ASN A 73 17.20 0.67 3.39
CA ASN A 73 17.39 -0.51 2.55
C ASN A 73 16.53 -1.71 3.00
N LEU A 74 16.25 -1.84 4.30
CA LEU A 74 15.34 -2.86 4.83
C LEU A 74 13.89 -2.60 4.43
N SER A 75 13.43 -1.35 4.54
CA SER A 75 12.08 -0.94 4.14
C SER A 75 11.86 -1.19 2.64
N GLU A 76 12.82 -0.80 1.79
CA GLU A 76 12.74 -1.08 0.35
C GLU A 76 12.70 -2.58 0.05
N LYS A 77 13.56 -3.39 0.70
CA LYS A 77 13.55 -4.85 0.52
C LYS A 77 12.24 -5.49 1.00
N PHE A 78 11.69 -5.00 2.11
CA PHE A 78 10.41 -5.45 2.64
C PHE A 78 9.28 -5.15 1.65
N MET A 79 9.19 -3.91 1.18
CA MET A 79 8.18 -3.48 0.21
C MET A 79 8.32 -4.19 -1.14
N LEU A 80 9.54 -4.49 -1.59
CA LEU A 80 9.79 -5.31 -2.78
C LEU A 80 9.25 -6.73 -2.61
N GLU A 81 9.44 -7.35 -1.46
CA GLU A 81 8.91 -8.69 -1.21
C GLU A 81 7.38 -8.68 -1.14
N VAL A 82 6.79 -7.68 -0.49
CA VAL A 82 5.35 -7.44 -0.46
C VAL A 82 4.80 -7.29 -1.87
N ARG A 83 5.42 -6.48 -2.73
CA ARG A 83 5.01 -6.29 -4.13
C ARG A 83 5.14 -7.56 -4.97
N LYS A 84 6.13 -8.42 -4.71
CA LYS A 84 6.23 -9.72 -5.39
C LYS A 84 5.10 -10.66 -5.01
N SER A 85 4.71 -10.69 -3.74
CA SER A 85 3.57 -11.50 -3.29
C SER A 85 2.22 -10.88 -3.67
N PHE A 86 2.13 -9.55 -3.70
CA PHE A 86 0.92 -8.77 -3.95
C PHE A 86 1.19 -7.64 -4.95
N PRO A 87 1.32 -7.92 -6.25
CA PRO A 87 1.65 -6.91 -7.26
C PRO A 87 0.60 -5.81 -7.39
N LEU A 88 -0.64 -6.11 -6.96
CA LEU A 88 -1.78 -5.21 -7.05
C LEU A 88 -1.96 -4.33 -5.80
N ILE A 89 -1.10 -4.49 -4.78
CA ILE A 89 -1.16 -3.67 -3.55
C ILE A 89 -0.95 -2.16 -3.85
N ASP A 90 -0.25 -1.83 -4.93
CA ASP A 90 0.00 -0.44 -5.35
C ASP A 90 -1.22 0.19 -6.03
N TYR A 91 -2.14 -0.63 -6.57
CA TYR A 91 -3.40 -0.17 -7.19
C TYR A 91 -4.49 0.12 -6.15
N VAL A 92 -4.30 -0.37 -4.93
CA VAL A 92 -5.21 -0.15 -3.81
C VAL A 92 -5.15 1.31 -3.35
N GLY A 93 -6.30 1.95 -3.24
CA GLY A 93 -6.35 3.33 -2.77
C GLY A 93 -5.92 4.34 -3.84
N VAL A 94 -5.78 3.92 -5.10
CA VAL A 94 -5.88 4.85 -6.23
C VAL A 94 -7.33 5.32 -6.27
N ILE A 95 -7.61 6.35 -5.46
CA ILE A 95 -8.81 7.16 -5.59
C ILE A 95 -8.63 7.83 -6.95
N VAL A 96 -9.24 7.28 -8.00
CA VAL A 96 -9.53 8.08 -9.19
C VAL A 96 -10.58 9.07 -8.71
N LYS A 97 -10.14 10.11 -8.00
CA LYS A 97 -10.93 11.31 -7.82
C LYS A 97 -11.20 11.76 -9.25
N LYS A 98 -12.39 11.43 -9.74
CA LYS A 98 -13.02 12.10 -10.88
C LYS A 98 -13.30 13.53 -10.43
N SER A 99 -12.23 14.29 -10.18
CA SER A 99 -12.25 15.60 -9.54
C SER A 99 -10.95 16.32 -9.89
N ILE A 100 -10.75 16.54 -11.18
CA ILE A 100 -10.37 17.87 -11.61
C ILE A 100 -11.36 18.24 -12.71
N PRO A 101 -12.50 18.90 -12.42
CA PRO A 101 -13.08 19.76 -13.43
C PRO A 101 -11.94 20.69 -13.87
N GLU A 102 -11.63 20.66 -15.16
CA GLU A 102 -10.65 21.55 -15.79
C GLU A 102 -10.87 22.95 -15.22
N LYS A 103 -9.97 23.40 -14.34
CA LYS A 103 -9.92 24.82 -13.99
C LYS A 103 -9.56 25.51 -15.30
N LYS A 104 -10.57 26.02 -16.00
CA LYS A 104 -10.42 27.01 -17.06
C LYS A 104 -9.55 28.11 -16.49
N PHE A 105 -8.25 28.08 -16.77
CA PHE A 105 -7.36 29.20 -16.58
C PHE A 105 -7.86 30.30 -17.51
N GLY A 106 -8.73 31.16 -17.00
CA GLY A 106 -9.15 32.37 -17.68
C GLY A 106 -7.97 33.32 -17.74
N ILE A 107 -7.16 33.23 -18.79
CA ILE A 107 -6.15 34.22 -19.12
C ILE A 107 -6.90 35.52 -19.39
N LYS A 108 -6.96 36.42 -18.41
CA LYS A 108 -7.40 37.79 -18.64
C LYS A 108 -6.31 38.46 -19.48
N LYS A 109 -6.62 38.71 -20.76
CA LYS A 109 -5.83 39.62 -21.61
C LYS A 109 -5.66 40.94 -20.87
N ILE A 110 -4.42 41.31 -20.58
CA ILE A 110 -4.04 42.65 -20.17
C ILE A 110 -4.02 43.46 -21.48
N ASN A 111 -4.94 44.41 -21.62
CA ASN A 111 -4.85 45.39 -22.71
C ASN A 111 -3.76 46.40 -22.34
N PHE A 112 -2.88 46.65 -23.32
CA PHE A 112 -1.85 47.69 -23.29
C PHE A 112 -2.46 49.08 -23.21
#